data_AF-A0A2G8HUV9-F1
#
_entry.id   AF-A0A2G8HUV9-F1
#
_cell.length_a   1.000
_cell.length_b   1.000
_cell.length_c   1.000
_cell.angle_alpha   90.00
_cell.angle_beta   90.00
_cell.angle_gamma   90.00
#
_symmetry.space_group_name_H-M   'P 1'
#
loop_
_entity.id
_entity.type
_entity.pdbx_description
1 polymer ?
#
loop_
_entity_poly.entity_id
_entity_poly.type
_entity_poly.pdbx_seq_one_letter_code
_entity_poly.pdbx_strand_id
1 'polypeptide(L)'
;MATKLLITFFILINSSMAIHYECQEDLVDYPPFYVSDEYRQGDKMYENFRNLENANIKDKYIPRGSIVFIDPEVYEQFEGSENGRVPVKVLSVPSDKSENALKNNTKGRSYDNIKSVALGTGRQTRVKKNDKGWMSIVSLRSTDKYTFAVEKDSPLYDTPGIDSKRNYYIKLKMEGDKFKVNNCCIPDEELPGGGGESCFSKYEMTVIDDDSNELTSNYVNFRECNFFEGALPIKDDQLNAFRSILTNFNEDNPNFKIADLEMIPSHQEWRGSTPIERRKELVKVPIDSNGAGPFGSIHYRGDDKANSDAYLKPNALCAFTQVLKKWQKECSKPGCKAMFGDLYHPKSWRSHSTHGSGECIDLRPFRANDDDTTNGLKHGWKRYSRDKSERFIKLLEKAGGSPIYFNDPVIKRNTKATHMGGHDNHIHVCFDENADATMKTCKDGL
;
A
#
# COMPACT_ATOMS: atom_id res chain seq x y z
N MET A 1 39.99 -40.17 -62.11
CA MET A 1 39.92 -38.86 -61.40
C MET A 1 38.91 -38.97 -60.27
N ALA A 2 39.08 -38.14 -59.24
CA ALA A 2 38.24 -37.97 -58.05
C ALA A 2 38.58 -38.87 -56.84
N THR A 3 39.57 -38.36 -56.12
CA THR A 3 40.07 -38.65 -54.77
C THR A 3 38.94 -38.62 -53.74
N LYS A 4 38.82 -39.66 -52.90
CA LYS A 4 37.97 -39.62 -51.69
C LYS A 4 38.72 -38.89 -50.58
N LEU A 5 38.27 -37.68 -50.26
CA LEU A 5 38.70 -36.91 -49.09
C LEU A 5 37.95 -37.46 -47.87
N LEU A 6 38.65 -38.12 -46.95
CA LEU A 6 38.14 -38.42 -45.61
C LEU A 6 38.31 -37.13 -44.78
N ILE A 7 37.21 -36.45 -44.46
CA ILE A 7 37.21 -35.34 -43.50
C ILE A 7 36.99 -35.95 -42.12
N THR A 8 38.03 -35.97 -41.31
CA THR A 8 37.96 -36.31 -39.88
C THR A 8 37.34 -35.13 -39.15
N PHE A 9 36.09 -35.29 -38.70
CA PHE A 9 35.39 -34.32 -37.88
C PHE A 9 35.88 -34.46 -36.43
N PHE A 10 36.80 -33.59 -36.00
CA PHE A 10 37.13 -33.45 -34.58
C PHE A 10 35.96 -32.76 -33.87
N ILE A 11 35.14 -33.55 -33.19
CA ILE A 11 34.17 -33.03 -32.22
C ILE A 11 34.98 -32.61 -30.99
N LEU A 12 35.25 -31.30 -30.88
CA LEU A 12 35.66 -30.69 -29.61
C LEU A 12 34.45 -30.75 -28.68
N ILE A 13 34.45 -31.73 -27.78
CA ILE A 13 33.56 -31.79 -26.63
C ILE A 13 34.04 -30.68 -25.68
N ASN A 14 33.42 -29.50 -25.76
CA ASN A 14 33.45 -28.54 -24.65
C ASN A 14 32.59 -29.14 -23.54
N SER A 15 33.19 -29.92 -22.66
CA SER A 15 32.63 -30.24 -21.36
C SER A 15 32.63 -28.94 -20.55
N SER A 16 31.58 -28.14 -20.65
CA SER A 16 31.29 -27.15 -19.61
C SER A 16 31.07 -27.95 -18.33
N MET A 17 32.06 -27.98 -17.45
CA MET A 17 31.90 -28.52 -16.11
C MET A 17 30.74 -27.75 -15.46
N ALA A 18 29.62 -28.44 -15.23
CA ALA A 18 28.55 -27.91 -14.43
C ALA A 18 29.09 -27.85 -13.00
N ILE A 19 29.24 -26.65 -12.46
CA ILE A 19 29.60 -26.44 -11.05
C ILE A 19 28.49 -27.06 -10.21
N HIS A 20 28.82 -28.02 -9.34
CA HIS A 20 27.88 -28.65 -8.45
C HIS A 20 27.81 -27.87 -7.13
N TYR A 21 26.60 -27.50 -6.73
CA TYR A 21 26.34 -26.85 -5.44
C TYR A 21 25.73 -27.86 -4.48
N GLU A 22 26.28 -27.95 -3.27
CA GLU A 22 25.64 -28.64 -2.16
C GLU A 22 24.75 -27.66 -1.42
N CYS A 23 23.46 -28.01 -1.27
CA CYS A 23 22.47 -27.15 -0.65
C CYS A 23 21.90 -27.78 0.62
N GLN A 24 21.87 -27.03 1.73
CA GLN A 24 21.31 -27.46 3.01
C GLN A 24 20.27 -26.47 3.54
N GLU A 25 19.19 -26.98 4.13
CA GLU A 25 18.22 -26.13 4.84
C GLU A 25 18.86 -25.50 6.08
N ASP A 26 18.61 -24.21 6.30
CA ASP A 26 19.18 -23.43 7.40
C ASP A 26 18.22 -22.27 7.79
N LEU A 27 18.53 -21.59 8.90
CA LEU A 27 17.81 -20.45 9.43
C LEU A 27 18.74 -19.24 9.61
N VAL A 28 18.45 -18.14 8.93
CA VAL A 28 19.28 -16.91 8.95
C VAL A 28 18.53 -15.72 9.55
N ASP A 29 19.26 -14.82 10.19
CA ASP A 29 18.70 -13.62 10.84
C ASP A 29 18.50 -12.44 9.87
N TYR A 30 19.23 -12.42 8.75
CA TYR A 30 19.19 -11.32 7.79
C TYR A 30 18.16 -11.56 6.67
N PRO A 31 17.38 -10.53 6.28
CA PRO A 31 16.46 -10.65 5.17
C PRO A 31 17.18 -10.60 3.81
N PRO A 32 16.59 -11.17 2.74
CA PRO A 32 17.18 -11.15 1.40
C PRO A 32 17.19 -9.76 0.75
N PHE A 33 16.35 -8.85 1.24
CA PHE A 33 16.18 -7.47 0.77
C PHE A 33 15.46 -6.66 1.86
N TYR A 34 15.28 -5.36 1.64
CA TYR A 34 14.71 -4.43 2.61
C TYR A 34 13.67 -3.53 1.94
N VAL A 35 12.75 -3.00 2.74
CA VAL A 35 11.77 -1.99 2.31
C VAL A 35 12.28 -0.61 2.69
N SER A 36 12.30 0.31 1.73
CA SER A 36 12.66 1.71 1.98
C SER A 36 11.58 2.40 2.82
N ASP A 37 12.05 3.18 3.78
CA ASP A 37 11.26 4.10 4.58
C ASP A 37 11.96 5.47 4.56
N GLU A 38 11.52 6.43 5.38
CA GLU A 38 12.23 7.72 5.54
C GLU A 38 13.01 7.81 6.85
N TYR A 39 14.01 8.71 6.86
CA TYR A 39 14.77 9.10 8.04
C TYR A 39 15.04 10.61 8.09
N ARG A 40 14.23 11.31 8.90
CA ARG A 40 14.26 12.77 9.14
C ARG A 40 13.62 13.61 8.03
N GLN A 41 12.65 13.07 7.32
CA GLN A 41 11.83 13.75 6.34
C GLN A 41 10.41 13.98 6.88
N GLY A 42 10.03 13.29 7.96
CA GLY A 42 8.73 13.48 8.60
C GLY A 42 7.62 12.91 7.71
N ASP A 43 6.63 13.73 7.36
CA ASP A 43 5.48 13.32 6.55
C ASP A 43 5.79 13.00 5.08
N LYS A 44 7.06 13.07 4.65
CA LYS A 44 7.38 12.85 3.23
C LYS A 44 7.19 11.40 2.83
N MET A 45 6.78 11.22 1.58
CA MET A 45 6.64 9.91 0.95
C MET A 45 7.94 9.39 0.31
N TYR A 46 9.09 9.99 0.64
CA TYR A 46 10.38 9.64 0.06
C TYR A 46 11.54 9.78 1.07
N GLU A 47 12.65 9.10 0.78
CA GLU A 47 13.96 9.29 1.38
C GLU A 47 14.95 9.88 0.37
N ASN A 48 15.98 10.56 0.85
CA ASN A 48 17.08 11.00 0.01
C ASN A 48 17.91 9.78 -0.43
N PHE A 49 18.11 9.64 -1.74
CA PHE A 49 18.97 8.61 -2.31
C PHE A 49 20.26 9.28 -2.76
N ARG A 50 21.39 8.88 -2.16
CA ARG A 50 22.66 9.56 -2.36
C ARG A 50 23.49 8.89 -3.44
N ASN A 51 24.29 9.69 -4.13
CA ASN A 51 25.18 9.24 -5.17
C ASN A 51 26.17 8.18 -4.65
N LEU A 52 26.41 7.12 -5.43
CA LEU A 52 27.27 5.99 -5.04
C LEU A 52 28.75 6.41 -4.85
N GLU A 53 29.26 7.31 -5.69
CA GLU A 53 30.65 7.79 -5.65
C GLU A 53 30.87 8.77 -4.49
N ASN A 54 29.81 9.53 -4.12
CA ASN A 54 29.87 10.48 -3.03
C ASN A 54 28.56 10.53 -2.23
N ALA A 55 28.56 9.87 -1.07
CA ALA A 55 27.41 9.78 -0.17
C ALA A 55 26.94 11.13 0.42
N ASN A 56 27.62 12.25 0.18
CA ASN A 56 27.15 13.59 0.58
C ASN A 56 26.26 14.25 -0.48
N ILE A 57 26.28 13.76 -1.72
CA ILE A 57 25.49 14.31 -2.82
C ILE A 57 24.11 13.63 -2.84
N LYS A 58 23.04 14.44 -2.80
CA LYS A 58 21.64 14.01 -2.80
C LYS A 58 20.99 14.37 -4.14
N ASP A 59 21.43 13.71 -5.21
CA ASP A 59 20.97 13.91 -6.59
C ASP A 59 19.69 13.12 -6.92
N LYS A 60 19.35 12.12 -6.11
CA LYS A 60 18.17 11.28 -6.27
C LYS A 60 17.27 11.25 -5.02
N TYR A 61 16.04 10.81 -5.21
CA TYR A 61 15.13 10.43 -4.13
C TYR A 61 14.53 9.05 -4.39
N ILE A 62 14.32 8.31 -3.31
CA ILE A 62 13.68 7.00 -3.34
C ILE A 62 12.30 7.09 -2.68
N PRO A 63 11.22 6.75 -3.39
CA PRO A 63 9.89 6.63 -2.77
C PRO A 63 9.91 5.59 -1.65
N ARG A 64 9.14 5.83 -0.61
CA ARG A 64 8.94 4.85 0.47
C ARG A 64 8.16 3.64 -0.05
N GLY A 65 8.42 2.48 0.52
CA GLY A 65 7.89 1.21 0.01
C GLY A 65 8.66 0.65 -1.21
N SER A 66 9.77 1.26 -1.61
CA SER A 66 10.67 0.67 -2.60
C SER A 66 11.40 -0.53 -2.01
N ILE A 67 11.69 -1.52 -2.83
CA ILE A 67 12.40 -2.73 -2.41
C ILE A 67 13.87 -2.57 -2.82
N VAL A 68 14.78 -2.74 -1.87
CA VAL A 68 16.22 -2.57 -2.09
C VAL A 68 17.00 -3.76 -1.58
N PHE A 69 18.07 -4.10 -2.29
CA PHE A 69 19.03 -5.11 -1.90
C PHE A 69 20.24 -4.46 -1.23
N ILE A 70 20.74 -5.12 -0.18
CA ILE A 70 21.96 -4.76 0.54
C ILE A 70 22.76 -6.05 0.66
N ASP A 71 24.08 -5.94 0.46
CA ASP A 71 24.95 -7.07 0.73
C ASP A 71 24.95 -7.39 2.24
N PRO A 72 24.69 -8.65 2.66
CA PRO A 72 24.63 -9.00 4.08
C PRO A 72 25.87 -8.60 4.87
N GLU A 73 27.07 -8.84 4.32
CA GLU A 73 28.34 -8.51 4.99
C GLU A 73 28.47 -7.00 5.24
N VAL A 74 27.92 -6.19 4.31
CA VAL A 74 27.91 -4.74 4.45
C VAL A 74 26.84 -4.34 5.47
N TYR A 75 25.67 -4.96 5.48
CA TYR A 75 24.63 -4.63 6.45
C TYR A 75 25.12 -4.81 7.90
N GLU A 76 25.73 -5.96 8.19
CA GLU A 76 26.24 -6.30 9.53
C GLU A 76 27.26 -5.27 10.06
N GLN A 77 28.09 -4.70 9.19
CA GLN A 77 29.07 -3.68 9.58
C GLN A 77 28.43 -2.36 10.07
N PHE A 78 27.19 -2.08 9.67
CA PHE A 78 26.51 -0.82 9.96
C PHE A 78 25.27 -0.99 10.83
N GLU A 79 24.86 -2.21 11.13
CA GLU A 79 23.69 -2.50 11.97
C GLU A 79 23.80 -1.80 13.33
N GLY A 80 22.69 -1.23 13.81
CA GLY A 80 22.65 -0.45 15.05
C GLY A 80 23.20 0.98 14.95
N SER A 81 23.75 1.40 13.80
CA SER A 81 24.29 2.76 13.64
C SER A 81 23.20 3.82 13.39
N GLU A 82 23.07 4.80 14.30
CA GLU A 82 22.09 5.89 14.18
C GLU A 82 22.29 6.83 12.97
N ASN A 83 23.53 6.90 12.46
CA ASN A 83 23.89 7.73 11.32
C ASN A 83 24.54 6.92 10.19
N GLY A 84 24.49 5.59 10.29
CA GLY A 84 25.03 4.66 9.32
C GLY A 84 24.39 4.84 7.95
N ARG A 85 25.21 4.68 6.92
CA ARG A 85 24.76 4.64 5.54
C ARG A 85 25.28 3.36 4.92
N VAL A 86 24.42 2.72 4.15
CA VAL A 86 24.73 1.47 3.47
C VAL A 86 24.52 1.66 1.97
N PRO A 87 25.38 1.07 1.12
CA PRO A 87 25.16 1.03 -0.30
C PRO A 87 24.03 0.05 -0.59
N VAL A 88 23.10 0.46 -1.44
CA VAL A 88 21.94 -0.34 -1.80
C VAL A 88 21.79 -0.42 -3.32
N LYS A 89 21.16 -1.49 -3.79
CA LYS A 89 20.68 -1.62 -5.17
C LYS A 89 19.15 -1.63 -5.16
N VAL A 90 18.51 -0.79 -5.96
CA VAL A 90 17.05 -0.75 -6.07
C VAL A 90 16.57 -1.95 -6.87
N LEU A 91 15.70 -2.77 -6.27
CA LEU A 91 15.06 -3.94 -6.91
C LEU A 91 13.71 -3.58 -7.53
N SER A 92 12.92 -2.77 -6.83
CA SER A 92 11.60 -2.32 -7.25
C SER A 92 11.25 -0.95 -6.66
N VAL A 93 10.41 -0.21 -7.35
CA VAL A 93 9.94 1.12 -6.95
C VAL A 93 8.42 1.16 -7.15
N PRO A 94 7.63 1.67 -6.19
CA PRO A 94 6.18 1.79 -6.35
C PRO A 94 5.78 2.65 -7.55
N SER A 95 4.50 2.60 -7.92
CA SER A 95 3.90 3.51 -8.90
C SER A 95 4.11 4.99 -8.51
N ASP A 96 4.29 5.87 -9.50
CA ASP A 96 4.40 7.31 -9.30
C ASP A 96 3.04 8.05 -9.31
N LYS A 97 1.93 7.30 -9.44
CA LYS A 97 0.56 7.83 -9.54
C LYS A 97 0.21 8.76 -8.38
N SER A 98 0.40 8.32 -7.12
CA SER A 98 0.15 9.14 -5.93
C SER A 98 1.03 10.40 -5.91
N GLU A 99 2.32 10.25 -6.21
CA GLU A 99 3.24 11.40 -6.26
C GLU A 99 2.81 12.44 -7.29
N ASN A 100 2.47 12.00 -8.50
CA ASN A 100 2.06 12.86 -9.60
C ASN A 100 0.72 13.54 -9.32
N ALA A 101 -0.27 12.81 -8.79
CA ALA A 101 -1.56 13.36 -8.40
C ALA A 101 -1.41 14.45 -7.34
N LEU A 102 -0.57 14.22 -6.32
CA LEU A 102 -0.33 15.18 -5.25
C LEU A 102 0.50 16.39 -5.70
N LYS A 103 1.58 16.17 -6.46
CA LYS A 103 2.47 17.25 -6.93
C LYS A 103 1.77 18.18 -7.92
N ASN A 104 1.10 17.60 -8.92
CA ASN A 104 0.67 18.34 -10.11
C ASN A 104 -0.81 18.73 -10.09
N ASN A 105 -1.67 17.91 -9.49
CA ASN A 105 -3.13 18.09 -9.60
C ASN A 105 -3.76 18.69 -8.33
N THR A 106 -3.09 18.59 -7.19
CA THR A 106 -3.60 19.12 -5.92
C THR A 106 -3.29 20.61 -5.77
N LYS A 107 -4.31 21.41 -5.44
CA LYS A 107 -4.15 22.82 -5.08
C LYS A 107 -3.79 22.96 -3.60
N GLY A 108 -2.67 23.59 -3.29
CA GLY A 108 -2.29 23.89 -1.91
C GLY A 108 -2.92 25.18 -1.41
N ARG A 109 -3.70 25.14 -0.32
CA ARG A 109 -4.22 26.34 0.37
C ARG A 109 -3.52 26.61 1.73
N SER A 110 -2.85 25.63 2.34
CA SER A 110 -2.13 25.72 3.62
C SER A 110 -0.76 25.01 3.58
N TYR A 111 0.12 25.27 4.55
CA TYR A 111 1.48 24.69 4.57
C TYR A 111 1.51 23.17 4.87
N ASP A 112 0.49 22.67 5.56
CA ASP A 112 0.33 21.29 6.02
C ASP A 112 -0.63 20.47 5.15
N ASN A 113 -0.97 20.97 3.96
CA ASN A 113 -1.80 20.23 3.02
C ASN A 113 -1.17 18.88 2.67
N ILE A 114 -2.00 17.94 2.23
CA ILE A 114 -1.54 16.59 1.88
C ILE A 114 -0.54 16.58 0.71
N LYS A 115 -0.59 17.58 -0.19
CA LYS A 115 0.42 17.74 -1.25
C LYS A 115 1.83 17.94 -0.67
N SER A 116 1.97 18.48 0.54
CA SER A 116 3.26 18.66 1.20
C SER A 116 4.01 17.34 1.38
N VAL A 117 3.33 16.19 1.48
CA VAL A 117 3.98 14.86 1.61
C VAL A 117 4.80 14.49 0.37
N ALA A 118 4.47 15.04 -0.79
CA ALA A 118 5.15 14.78 -2.06
C ALA A 118 6.14 15.88 -2.46
N LEU A 119 6.14 17.03 -1.77
CA LEU A 119 7.03 18.16 -2.11
C LEU A 119 8.45 17.99 -1.56
N GLY A 120 9.43 18.59 -2.23
CA GLY A 120 10.84 18.67 -1.77
C GLY A 120 11.84 17.94 -2.66
N THR A 121 11.37 17.24 -3.70
CA THR A 121 12.20 16.48 -4.65
C THR A 121 12.52 17.24 -5.94
N GLY A 122 12.19 18.54 -6.05
CA GLY A 122 12.24 19.27 -7.34
C GLY A 122 13.63 19.39 -7.98
N ARG A 123 14.70 19.15 -7.22
CA ARG A 123 16.10 19.12 -7.71
C ARG A 123 16.68 17.71 -7.80
N GLN A 124 15.87 16.71 -7.49
CA GLN A 124 16.28 15.31 -7.39
C GLN A 124 15.57 14.49 -8.46
N THR A 125 16.28 13.53 -9.03
CA THR A 125 15.68 12.57 -9.95
C THR A 125 15.12 11.37 -9.17
N ARG A 126 13.98 10.84 -9.60
CA ARG A 126 13.39 9.64 -8.99
C ARG A 126 14.27 8.44 -9.31
N VAL A 127 14.56 7.61 -8.31
CA VAL A 127 15.28 6.35 -8.56
C VAL A 127 14.49 5.41 -9.47
N LYS A 128 15.21 4.54 -10.16
CA LYS A 128 14.68 3.46 -11.00
C LYS A 128 15.24 2.12 -10.56
N LYS A 129 14.61 1.03 -11.00
CA LYS A 129 15.14 -0.33 -10.87
C LYS A 129 16.60 -0.38 -11.34
N ASN A 130 17.44 -1.11 -10.61
CA ASN A 130 18.89 -1.23 -10.76
C ASN A 130 19.73 0.01 -10.42
N ASP A 131 19.12 1.14 -10.03
CA ASP A 131 19.91 2.25 -9.48
C ASP A 131 20.68 1.79 -8.24
N LYS A 132 21.91 2.27 -8.10
CA LYS A 132 22.77 2.03 -6.93
C LYS A 132 23.11 3.35 -6.26
N GLY A 133 23.18 3.35 -4.94
CA GLY A 133 23.49 4.55 -4.16
C GLY A 133 23.46 4.29 -2.67
N TRP A 134 23.63 5.35 -1.88
CA TRP A 134 23.66 5.26 -0.43
C TRP A 134 22.32 5.66 0.19
N MET A 135 21.86 4.86 1.13
CA MET A 135 20.70 5.15 1.98
C MET A 135 21.10 5.13 3.45
N SER A 136 20.31 5.80 4.30
CA SER A 136 20.49 5.64 5.74
C SER A 136 20.06 4.23 6.14
N ILE A 137 20.81 3.57 7.01
CA ILE A 137 20.41 2.25 7.51
C ILE A 137 19.10 2.33 8.31
N VAL A 138 18.86 3.46 9.01
CA VAL A 138 17.64 3.73 9.78
C VAL A 138 16.42 3.95 8.89
N SER A 139 16.60 4.24 7.60
CA SER A 139 15.51 4.34 6.62
C SER A 139 15.20 3.02 5.92
N LEU A 140 15.67 1.89 6.47
CA LEU A 140 15.45 0.55 5.90
C LEU A 140 14.68 -0.30 6.91
N ARG A 141 13.75 -1.11 6.41
CA ARG A 141 12.92 -2.01 7.19
C ARG A 141 13.15 -3.44 6.75
N SER A 142 13.30 -4.34 7.71
CA SER A 142 13.29 -5.78 7.46
C SER A 142 11.96 -6.20 6.86
N THR A 143 11.97 -7.28 6.09
CA THR A 143 10.85 -7.82 5.33
C THR A 143 10.01 -8.80 6.13
N ASP A 144 10.45 -9.16 7.35
CA ASP A 144 9.77 -10.02 8.32
C ASP A 144 8.32 -9.60 8.62
N LYS A 145 8.04 -8.30 8.57
CA LYS A 145 6.72 -7.71 8.89
C LYS A 145 5.88 -7.40 7.67
N TYR A 146 6.33 -7.81 6.49
CA TYR A 146 5.71 -7.43 5.22
C TYR A 146 5.27 -8.64 4.42
N THR A 147 4.08 -8.50 3.85
CA THR A 147 3.57 -9.33 2.77
C THR A 147 3.53 -8.47 1.51
N PHE A 148 3.99 -9.01 0.39
CA PHE A 148 4.15 -8.28 -0.86
C PHE A 148 2.99 -8.59 -1.80
N ALA A 149 2.14 -7.60 -2.08
CA ALA A 149 1.12 -7.73 -3.11
C ALA A 149 1.79 -7.63 -4.49
N VAL A 150 1.47 -8.57 -5.38
CA VAL A 150 2.17 -8.70 -6.66
C VAL A 150 1.27 -8.29 -7.81
N GLU A 151 1.76 -7.37 -8.65
CA GLU A 151 1.04 -6.93 -9.85
C GLU A 151 0.93 -8.05 -10.91
N LYS A 152 -0.13 -7.98 -11.72
CA LYS A 152 -0.50 -9.04 -12.68
C LYS A 152 0.48 -9.22 -13.85
N ASP A 153 1.39 -8.28 -14.04
CA ASP A 153 2.48 -8.32 -15.02
C ASP A 153 3.79 -8.87 -14.42
N SER A 154 3.80 -9.22 -13.12
CA SER A 154 4.93 -9.90 -12.51
C SER A 154 5.14 -11.31 -13.10
N PRO A 155 6.40 -11.78 -13.23
CA PRO A 155 6.70 -13.15 -13.65
C PRO A 155 6.06 -14.24 -12.79
N LEU A 156 5.55 -13.92 -11.58
CA LEU A 156 4.76 -14.86 -10.79
C LEU A 156 3.56 -15.41 -11.58
N TYR A 157 2.89 -14.56 -12.38
CA TYR A 157 1.68 -14.93 -13.13
C TYR A 157 1.95 -15.85 -14.32
N ASP A 158 3.22 -16.05 -14.69
CA ASP A 158 3.63 -17.04 -15.70
C ASP A 158 3.83 -18.44 -15.08
N THR A 159 3.70 -18.57 -13.75
CA THR A 159 3.93 -19.84 -13.05
C THR A 159 2.70 -20.77 -13.17
N PRO A 160 2.88 -22.07 -13.49
CA PRO A 160 1.78 -23.03 -13.52
C PRO A 160 1.00 -23.08 -12.21
N GLY A 161 -0.33 -23.07 -12.30
CA GLY A 161 -1.23 -23.10 -11.13
C GLY A 161 -1.64 -21.72 -10.61
N ILE A 162 -1.13 -20.63 -11.19
CA ILE A 162 -1.53 -19.26 -10.88
C ILE A 162 -2.68 -18.82 -11.82
N ASP A 163 -3.79 -18.36 -11.24
CA ASP A 163 -4.97 -17.86 -11.97
C ASP A 163 -4.86 -16.34 -12.18
N SER A 164 -4.72 -15.91 -13.44
CA SER A 164 -4.60 -14.49 -13.82
C SER A 164 -5.79 -13.61 -13.40
N LYS A 165 -6.92 -14.19 -13.01
CA LYS A 165 -8.07 -13.45 -12.49
C LYS A 165 -7.90 -13.05 -11.03
N ARG A 166 -7.18 -13.84 -10.23
CA ARG A 166 -6.99 -13.63 -8.79
C ARG A 166 -5.89 -12.61 -8.51
N ASN A 167 -5.84 -12.14 -7.27
CA ASN A 167 -4.70 -11.39 -6.75
C ASN A 167 -3.82 -12.32 -5.92
N TYR A 168 -2.50 -12.13 -6.00
CA TYR A 168 -1.53 -12.93 -5.26
C TYR A 168 -0.61 -12.06 -4.40
N TYR A 169 -0.19 -12.69 -3.30
CA TYR A 169 0.70 -12.11 -2.31
C TYR A 169 1.86 -13.07 -2.08
N ILE A 170 3.05 -12.54 -1.83
CA ILE A 170 4.23 -13.32 -1.49
C ILE A 170 4.66 -12.95 -0.09
N LYS A 171 4.99 -13.96 0.72
CA LYS A 171 5.56 -13.79 2.04
C LYS A 171 6.81 -14.67 2.20
N LEU A 172 7.83 -14.15 2.86
CA LEU A 172 9.01 -14.96 3.23
C LEU A 172 8.63 -15.86 4.40
N LYS A 173 9.02 -17.13 4.32
CA LYS A 173 8.75 -18.07 5.39
C LYS A 173 9.76 -17.90 6.52
N MET A 174 9.25 -17.92 7.74
CA MET A 174 10.04 -17.75 8.95
C MET A 174 9.77 -18.89 9.93
N GLU A 175 10.80 -19.24 10.69
CA GLU A 175 10.72 -20.12 11.86
C GLU A 175 11.25 -19.36 13.07
N GLY A 176 10.35 -19.09 14.03
CA GLY A 176 10.62 -18.07 15.05
C GLY A 176 10.87 -16.71 14.41
N ASP A 177 11.97 -16.07 14.77
CA ASP A 177 12.38 -14.76 14.24
C ASP A 177 13.40 -14.88 13.08
N LYS A 178 13.62 -16.08 12.54
CA LYS A 178 14.62 -16.35 11.48
C LYS A 178 13.98 -16.72 10.16
N PHE A 179 14.63 -16.35 9.05
CA PHE A 179 14.20 -16.69 7.70
C PHE A 179 14.63 -18.11 7.34
N LYS A 180 13.70 -18.89 6.77
CA LYS A 180 14.01 -20.23 6.27
C LYS A 180 14.70 -20.16 4.92
N VAL A 181 15.89 -20.75 4.84
CA VAL A 181 16.73 -20.73 3.64
C VAL A 181 17.24 -22.11 3.27
N ASN A 182 17.68 -22.24 2.02
CA ASN A 182 18.48 -23.34 1.53
C ASN A 182 19.81 -22.76 1.05
N ASN A 183 20.85 -22.94 1.87
CA ASN A 183 22.19 -22.41 1.66
C ASN A 183 22.95 -23.34 0.72
N CYS A 184 23.33 -22.83 -0.45
CA CYS A 184 24.01 -23.57 -1.50
C CYS A 184 25.47 -23.10 -1.63
N CYS A 185 26.43 -24.01 -1.48
CA CYS A 185 27.86 -23.70 -1.52
C CYS A 185 28.58 -24.60 -2.53
N ILE A 186 29.66 -24.08 -3.14
CA ILE A 186 30.58 -24.90 -3.93
C ILE A 186 31.55 -25.57 -2.95
N PRO A 187 31.67 -26.91 -2.95
CA PRO A 187 32.65 -27.60 -2.11
C PRO A 187 34.07 -27.12 -2.42
N ASP A 188 34.89 -26.92 -1.38
CA ASP A 188 36.28 -26.44 -1.50
C ASP A 188 37.13 -27.26 -2.51
N GLU A 189 36.81 -28.55 -2.68
CA GLU A 189 37.50 -29.47 -3.59
C GLU A 189 37.28 -29.14 -5.08
N GLU A 190 36.23 -28.39 -5.43
CA GLU A 190 35.88 -28.02 -6.81
C GLU A 190 36.34 -26.60 -7.20
N LEU A 191 36.90 -25.83 -6.25
CA LEU A 191 37.32 -24.45 -6.49
C LEU A 191 38.77 -24.39 -7.06
N PRO A 192 38.98 -23.88 -8.29
CA PRO A 192 40.32 -23.75 -8.85
C PRO A 192 41.14 -22.71 -8.09
N GLY A 193 42.20 -23.15 -7.41
CA GLY A 193 43.24 -22.28 -6.87
C GLY A 193 43.07 -21.83 -5.41
N GLY A 194 42.25 -22.52 -4.60
CA GLY A 194 42.09 -22.19 -3.17
C GLY A 194 41.35 -20.87 -2.92
N GLY A 195 40.44 -20.50 -3.82
CA GLY A 195 39.45 -19.46 -3.53
C GLY A 195 38.52 -19.95 -2.40
N GLY A 196 38.15 -19.06 -1.47
CA GLY A 196 37.25 -19.42 -0.38
C GLY A 196 35.89 -19.89 -0.88
N GLU A 197 35.20 -20.66 -0.04
CA GLU A 197 33.85 -21.18 -0.25
C GLU A 197 32.92 -20.12 -0.86
N SER A 198 32.31 -20.43 -2.00
CA SER A 198 31.36 -19.53 -2.67
C SER A 198 29.94 -19.99 -2.39
N CYS A 199 29.28 -19.34 -1.44
CA CYS A 199 27.91 -19.65 -1.03
C CYS A 199 26.87 -18.63 -1.51
N PHE A 200 25.63 -19.09 -1.61
CA PHE A 200 24.45 -18.23 -1.72
C PHE A 200 23.23 -18.86 -1.06
N SER A 201 22.35 -18.02 -0.51
CA SER A 201 21.11 -18.46 0.14
C SER A 201 19.92 -18.34 -0.80
N LYS A 202 19.14 -19.41 -0.94
CA LYS A 202 17.79 -19.37 -1.51
C LYS A 202 16.79 -19.26 -0.37
N TYR A 203 15.85 -18.33 -0.43
CA TYR A 203 14.89 -18.11 0.66
C TYR A 203 13.57 -18.79 0.34
N GLU A 204 12.99 -19.48 1.32
CA GLU A 204 11.65 -20.05 1.16
C GLU A 204 10.62 -18.92 1.15
N MET A 205 9.85 -18.85 0.07
CA MET A 205 8.72 -17.94 -0.05
C MET A 205 7.44 -18.74 -0.18
N THR A 206 6.35 -18.19 0.34
CA THR A 206 5.00 -18.73 0.21
C THR A 206 4.15 -17.80 -0.64
N VAL A 207 3.46 -18.37 -1.63
CA VAL A 207 2.45 -17.68 -2.43
C VAL A 207 1.10 -17.84 -1.75
N ILE A 208 0.43 -16.72 -1.52
CA ILE A 208 -0.86 -16.62 -0.83
C ILE A 208 -1.87 -16.04 -1.82
N ASP A 209 -3.05 -16.65 -1.94
CA ASP A 209 -4.14 -16.13 -2.76
C ASP A 209 -5.00 -15.07 -2.03
N ASP A 210 -5.94 -14.48 -2.74
CA ASP A 210 -6.89 -13.50 -2.21
C ASP A 210 -7.91 -14.05 -1.21
N ASP A 211 -7.95 -15.37 -0.97
CA ASP A 211 -8.74 -16.04 0.08
C ASP A 211 -7.90 -16.43 1.31
N SER A 212 -6.59 -16.13 1.31
CA SER A 212 -5.61 -16.48 2.35
C SER A 212 -5.13 -17.93 2.30
N ASN A 213 -5.39 -18.63 1.21
CA ASN A 213 -4.86 -19.97 1.05
C ASN A 213 -3.39 -19.86 0.63
N GLU A 214 -2.53 -20.56 1.35
CA GLU A 214 -1.16 -20.80 0.92
C GLU A 214 -1.18 -21.85 -0.20
N LEU A 215 -0.67 -21.49 -1.37
CA LEU A 215 -0.72 -22.35 -2.55
C LEU A 215 0.54 -23.20 -2.70
N THR A 216 1.69 -22.55 -2.70
CA THR A 216 2.98 -23.19 -2.91
C THR A 216 4.04 -22.45 -2.12
N SER A 217 5.03 -23.20 -1.63
CA SER A 217 6.24 -22.63 -1.06
C SER A 217 7.45 -23.14 -1.85
N ASN A 218 8.31 -22.23 -2.28
CA ASN A 218 9.50 -22.55 -3.06
C ASN A 218 10.70 -21.75 -2.58
N TYR A 219 11.89 -22.34 -2.71
CA TYR A 219 13.15 -21.66 -2.45
C TYR A 219 13.57 -20.81 -3.65
N VAL A 220 13.74 -19.52 -3.44
CA VAL A 220 14.07 -18.56 -4.49
C VAL A 220 15.41 -17.89 -4.22
N ASN A 221 16.27 -17.88 -5.24
CA ASN A 221 17.46 -17.05 -5.26
C ASN A 221 17.11 -15.63 -5.72
N PHE A 222 16.97 -14.70 -4.79
CA PHE A 222 16.62 -13.31 -5.10
C PHE A 222 17.74 -12.54 -5.83
N ARG A 223 18.96 -13.10 -5.94
CA ARG A 223 20.01 -12.53 -6.80
C ARG A 223 19.70 -12.76 -8.29
N GLU A 224 18.95 -13.81 -8.60
CA GLU A 224 18.66 -14.27 -9.97
C GLU A 224 17.21 -14.04 -10.38
N CYS A 225 16.27 -14.09 -9.43
CA CYS A 225 14.84 -13.94 -9.67
C CYS A 225 14.32 -12.60 -9.15
N ASN A 226 13.59 -11.85 -9.98
CA ASN A 226 12.91 -10.63 -9.58
C ASN A 226 11.40 -10.74 -9.83
N PHE A 227 10.68 -11.33 -8.88
CA PHE A 227 9.21 -11.38 -8.87
C PHE A 227 8.56 -10.12 -8.27
N PHE A 228 9.38 -9.18 -7.79
CA PHE A 228 8.95 -7.98 -7.09
C PHE A 228 8.82 -6.75 -7.98
N GLU A 229 8.97 -6.90 -9.29
CA GLU A 229 8.63 -5.83 -10.22
C GLU A 229 7.16 -5.46 -10.03
N GLY A 230 6.90 -4.19 -9.73
CA GLY A 230 5.55 -3.71 -9.38
C GLY A 230 5.03 -4.17 -8.00
N ALA A 231 5.82 -4.88 -7.18
CA ALA A 231 5.33 -5.34 -5.89
C ALA A 231 5.15 -4.19 -4.89
N LEU A 232 4.04 -4.27 -4.16
CA LEU A 232 3.66 -3.33 -3.11
C LEU A 232 3.84 -3.99 -1.74
N PRO A 233 4.77 -3.51 -0.89
CA PRO A 233 4.90 -4.01 0.47
C PRO A 233 3.72 -3.56 1.32
N ILE A 234 3.04 -4.51 1.95
CA ILE A 234 1.92 -4.28 2.88
C ILE A 234 2.33 -4.85 4.22
N LYS A 235 2.18 -4.09 5.30
CA LYS A 235 2.44 -4.62 6.65
C LYS A 235 1.43 -5.71 6.98
N ASP A 236 1.90 -6.77 7.62
CA ASP A 236 1.08 -7.95 7.93
C ASP A 236 -0.18 -7.62 8.74
N ASP A 237 -0.09 -6.66 9.68
CA ASP A 237 -1.22 -6.21 10.49
C ASP A 237 -2.29 -5.44 9.69
N GLN A 238 -1.97 -4.97 8.48
CA GLN A 238 -2.89 -4.29 7.58
C GLN A 238 -3.31 -5.14 6.38
N LEU A 239 -2.69 -6.32 6.18
CA LEU A 239 -2.91 -7.17 5.01
C LEU A 239 -4.39 -7.49 4.78
N ASN A 240 -5.12 -7.85 5.84
CA ASN A 240 -6.55 -8.17 5.74
C ASN A 240 -7.37 -6.97 5.24
N ALA A 241 -7.07 -5.77 5.73
CA ALA A 241 -7.77 -4.56 5.30
C ALA A 241 -7.52 -4.27 3.82
N PHE A 242 -6.25 -4.31 3.38
CA PHE A 242 -5.89 -4.11 1.98
C PHE A 242 -6.52 -5.14 1.05
N ARG A 243 -6.54 -6.40 1.45
CA ARG A 243 -7.20 -7.48 0.70
C ARG A 243 -8.69 -7.23 0.55
N SER A 244 -9.38 -6.91 1.63
CA SER A 244 -10.82 -6.59 1.58
C SER A 244 -11.10 -5.33 0.75
N ILE A 245 -10.24 -4.30 0.80
CA ILE A 245 -10.34 -3.12 -0.07
C ILE A 245 -10.24 -3.53 -1.53
N LEU A 246 -9.19 -4.27 -1.90
CA LEU A 246 -8.95 -4.72 -3.27
C LEU A 246 -10.08 -5.59 -3.79
N THR A 247 -10.54 -6.56 -2.99
CA THR A 247 -11.68 -7.42 -3.35
C THR A 247 -12.93 -6.60 -3.59
N ASN A 248 -13.26 -5.66 -2.69
CA ASN A 248 -14.44 -4.81 -2.86
C ASN A 248 -14.35 -3.91 -4.10
N PHE A 249 -13.19 -3.30 -4.37
CA PHE A 249 -13.02 -2.45 -5.55
C PHE A 249 -12.99 -3.26 -6.85
N ASN A 250 -12.47 -4.48 -6.83
CA ASN A 250 -12.52 -5.39 -7.98
C ASN A 250 -13.95 -5.89 -8.24
N GLU A 251 -14.73 -6.16 -7.19
CA GLU A 251 -16.15 -6.49 -7.34
C GLU A 251 -16.96 -5.36 -7.99
N ASP A 252 -16.67 -4.10 -7.65
CA ASP A 252 -17.33 -2.92 -8.24
C ASP A 252 -16.79 -2.58 -9.64
N ASN A 253 -15.48 -2.73 -9.84
CA ASN A 253 -14.78 -2.53 -11.10
C ASN A 253 -13.75 -3.65 -11.34
N PRO A 254 -14.08 -4.66 -12.17
CA PRO A 254 -13.21 -5.81 -12.43
C PRO A 254 -11.83 -5.48 -13.01
N ASN A 255 -11.63 -4.25 -13.49
CA ASN A 255 -10.36 -3.78 -14.02
C ASN A 255 -9.48 -3.09 -12.96
N PHE A 256 -9.97 -2.91 -11.73
CA PHE A 256 -9.21 -2.27 -10.65
C PHE A 256 -8.04 -3.17 -10.22
N LYS A 257 -6.81 -2.64 -10.29
CA LYS A 257 -5.59 -3.39 -9.97
C LYS A 257 -4.93 -2.85 -8.70
N ILE A 258 -3.99 -3.63 -8.16
CA ILE A 258 -3.11 -3.18 -7.05
C ILE A 258 -2.39 -1.88 -7.42
N ALA A 259 -1.89 -1.78 -8.65
CA ALA A 259 -1.25 -0.58 -9.21
C ALA A 259 -2.13 0.69 -9.18
N ASP A 260 -3.45 0.52 -9.09
CA ASP A 260 -4.40 1.63 -9.06
C ASP A 260 -4.55 2.25 -7.68
N LEU A 261 -4.14 1.55 -6.62
CA LEU A 261 -4.17 2.05 -5.25
C LEU A 261 -3.22 3.24 -5.11
N GLU A 262 -3.79 4.40 -4.81
CA GLU A 262 -3.03 5.56 -4.37
C GLU A 262 -2.87 5.50 -2.85
N MET A 263 -1.63 5.28 -2.40
CA MET A 263 -1.29 5.18 -0.99
C MET A 263 -0.41 6.34 -0.54
N ILE A 264 -0.63 6.79 0.69
CA ILE A 264 0.28 7.68 1.40
C ILE A 264 0.82 6.91 2.61
N PRO A 265 2.13 6.65 2.64
CA PRO A 265 2.71 5.83 3.69
C PRO A 265 2.58 6.50 5.07
N SER A 266 2.67 5.68 6.12
CA SER A 266 2.58 6.12 7.52
C SER A 266 3.58 7.24 7.87
N HIS A 267 3.26 8.17 8.75
CA HIS A 267 4.21 9.21 9.20
C HIS A 267 5.20 8.64 10.22
N GLN A 268 6.49 9.04 10.20
CA GLN A 268 7.33 8.95 11.40
C GLN A 268 7.71 10.33 11.94
N GLU A 269 7.74 10.47 13.26
CA GLU A 269 8.30 11.66 13.89
C GLU A 269 9.77 11.45 14.26
N TRP A 270 10.59 12.48 14.01
CA TRP A 270 11.86 12.67 14.70
C TRP A 270 12.17 14.15 14.96
N ARG A 271 11.97 14.57 16.22
CA ARG A 271 12.84 15.40 17.08
C ARG A 271 12.20 15.48 18.49
N GLY A 272 12.71 14.71 19.45
CA GLY A 272 12.69 15.06 20.88
C GLY A 272 11.37 15.21 21.65
N SER A 273 10.25 14.60 21.24
CA SER A 273 9.03 14.56 22.06
C SER A 273 8.29 13.23 22.02
N THR A 274 7.66 12.87 23.13
CA THR A 274 6.82 11.69 23.36
C THR A 274 5.43 12.20 23.79
N PRO A 275 4.30 11.60 23.36
CA PRO A 275 4.17 10.41 22.53
C PRO A 275 4.12 10.75 21.03
N ILE A 276 4.83 9.92 20.26
CA ILE A 276 4.85 9.94 18.80
C ILE A 276 3.58 9.24 18.32
N GLU A 277 2.51 9.98 18.05
CA GLU A 277 1.34 9.38 17.39
C GLU A 277 1.57 9.37 15.88
N ARG A 278 2.16 8.26 15.40
CA ARG A 278 2.41 8.02 13.97
C ARG A 278 1.06 7.89 13.26
N ARG A 279 0.78 8.79 12.31
CA ARG A 279 -0.34 8.59 11.38
C ARG A 279 -0.11 7.25 10.67
N LYS A 280 -1.08 6.34 10.74
CA LYS A 280 -1.08 5.12 9.92
C LYS A 280 -1.09 5.47 8.42
N GLU A 281 -0.81 4.48 7.60
CA GLU A 281 -0.94 4.58 6.16
C GLU A 281 -2.36 5.03 5.77
N LEU A 282 -2.45 5.83 4.71
CA LEU A 282 -3.72 6.26 4.13
C LEU A 282 -3.86 5.70 2.72
N VAL A 283 -5.08 5.31 2.37
CA VAL A 283 -5.46 4.80 1.06
C VAL A 283 -6.53 5.72 0.50
N LYS A 284 -6.38 6.09 -0.77
CA LYS A 284 -7.36 6.93 -1.45
C LYS A 284 -8.59 6.10 -1.84
N VAL A 285 -9.77 6.69 -1.69
CA VAL A 285 -10.98 6.17 -2.33
C VAL A 285 -10.82 6.33 -3.85
N PRO A 286 -11.06 5.28 -4.65
CA PRO A 286 -11.01 5.41 -6.10
C PRO A 286 -12.20 6.25 -6.57
N ILE A 287 -11.88 7.36 -7.23
CA ILE A 287 -12.85 8.33 -7.73
C ILE A 287 -12.51 8.62 -9.18
N ASP A 288 -13.49 8.49 -10.07
CA ASP A 288 -13.30 8.78 -11.49
C ASP A 288 -13.27 10.30 -11.78
N SER A 289 -13.06 10.66 -13.05
CA SER A 289 -13.02 12.07 -13.47
C SER A 289 -14.35 12.82 -13.30
N ASN A 290 -15.47 12.11 -13.15
CA ASN A 290 -16.81 12.66 -12.94
C ASN A 290 -17.19 12.73 -11.46
N GLY A 291 -16.31 12.29 -10.56
CA GLY A 291 -16.60 12.21 -9.13
C GLY A 291 -17.36 10.94 -8.73
N ALA A 292 -17.55 9.96 -9.61
CA ALA A 292 -18.13 8.68 -9.25
C ALA A 292 -17.17 7.91 -8.36
N GLY A 293 -17.66 7.45 -7.20
CA GLY A 293 -16.93 6.59 -6.27
C GLY A 293 -17.48 5.15 -6.28
N PRO A 294 -16.97 4.30 -5.37
CA PRO A 294 -17.34 2.89 -5.31
C PRO A 294 -18.84 2.67 -5.10
N PHE A 295 -19.38 1.59 -5.66
CA PHE A 295 -20.74 1.11 -5.40
C PHE A 295 -21.82 2.17 -5.66
N GLY A 296 -21.64 2.95 -6.73
CA GLY A 296 -22.60 3.98 -7.17
C GLY A 296 -22.65 5.23 -6.27
N SER A 297 -21.65 5.42 -5.41
CA SER A 297 -21.48 6.64 -4.61
C SER A 297 -20.91 7.79 -5.44
N ILE A 298 -20.96 9.01 -4.90
CA ILE A 298 -20.42 10.22 -5.54
C ILE A 298 -19.59 11.02 -4.54
N HIS A 299 -18.38 11.40 -4.95
CA HIS A 299 -17.60 12.44 -4.30
C HIS A 299 -18.08 13.82 -4.76
N TYR A 300 -18.71 14.59 -3.87
CA TYR A 300 -19.42 15.83 -4.25
C TYR A 300 -18.55 17.10 -4.25
N ARG A 301 -17.23 16.99 -4.06
CA ARG A 301 -16.31 18.14 -4.10
C ARG A 301 -15.65 18.28 -5.47
N GLY A 302 -15.90 19.42 -6.10
CA GLY A 302 -15.29 19.81 -7.39
C GLY A 302 -14.23 20.91 -7.28
N ASP A 303 -13.87 21.36 -6.07
CA ASP A 303 -12.90 22.44 -5.89
C ASP A 303 -11.43 21.98 -5.89
N ASP A 304 -11.21 20.67 -5.75
CA ASP A 304 -9.94 19.99 -5.98
C ASP A 304 -10.08 18.81 -6.96
N LYS A 305 -9.46 18.94 -8.13
CA LYS A 305 -9.51 17.90 -9.18
C LYS A 305 -8.73 16.64 -8.82
N ALA A 306 -7.83 16.72 -7.84
CA ALA A 306 -7.05 15.57 -7.38
C ALA A 306 -7.78 14.70 -6.35
N ASN A 307 -8.93 15.16 -5.82
CA ASN A 307 -9.60 14.55 -4.67
C ASN A 307 -8.61 14.30 -3.52
N SER A 308 -7.79 15.31 -3.21
CA SER A 308 -6.71 15.18 -2.23
C SER A 308 -7.22 15.02 -0.80
N ASP A 309 -8.50 15.27 -0.57
CA ASP A 309 -9.22 15.04 0.67
C ASP A 309 -9.87 13.66 0.77
N ALA A 310 -9.76 12.80 -0.24
CA ALA A 310 -10.44 11.50 -0.30
C ALA A 310 -9.58 10.32 0.21
N TYR A 311 -8.82 10.52 1.29
CA TYR A 311 -7.95 9.51 1.88
C TYR A 311 -8.48 9.04 3.25
N LEU A 312 -8.39 7.73 3.50
CA LEU A 312 -8.76 7.13 4.78
C LEU A 312 -7.71 6.08 5.20
N LYS A 313 -7.66 5.76 6.49
CA LYS A 313 -6.92 4.59 6.97
C LYS A 313 -7.55 3.29 6.43
N PRO A 314 -6.79 2.19 6.27
CA PRO A 314 -7.27 0.99 5.56
C PRO A 314 -8.54 0.36 6.13
N ASN A 315 -8.61 0.10 7.44
CA ASN A 315 -9.82 -0.51 8.02
C ASN A 315 -11.02 0.44 7.97
N ALA A 316 -10.80 1.75 8.17
CA ALA A 316 -11.84 2.77 8.03
C ALA A 316 -12.42 2.80 6.60
N LEU A 317 -11.54 2.85 5.59
CA LEU A 317 -11.92 2.79 4.17
C LEU A 317 -12.68 1.50 3.86
N CYS A 318 -12.17 0.38 4.34
CA CYS A 318 -12.75 -0.94 4.11
C CYS A 318 -14.16 -1.04 4.70
N ALA A 319 -14.36 -0.65 5.96
CA ALA A 319 -15.66 -0.65 6.62
C ALA A 319 -16.66 0.27 5.92
N PHE A 320 -16.23 1.49 5.56
CA PHE A 320 -17.07 2.41 4.80
C PHE A 320 -17.46 1.84 3.43
N THR A 321 -16.52 1.20 2.74
CA THR A 321 -16.78 0.54 1.45
C THR A 321 -17.83 -0.57 1.58
N GLN A 322 -17.80 -1.35 2.67
CA GLN A 322 -18.83 -2.36 2.97
C GLN A 322 -20.21 -1.72 3.22
N VAL A 323 -20.27 -0.55 3.86
CA VAL A 323 -21.52 0.22 3.99
C VAL A 323 -22.06 0.63 2.63
N LEU A 324 -21.22 1.18 1.74
CA LEU A 324 -21.63 1.57 0.40
C LEU A 324 -22.15 0.37 -0.40
N LYS A 325 -21.42 -0.74 -0.39
CA LYS A 325 -21.81 -2.01 -1.02
C LYS A 325 -23.16 -2.51 -0.52
N LYS A 326 -23.39 -2.49 0.81
CA LYS A 326 -24.67 -2.90 1.40
C LYS A 326 -25.80 -1.96 0.99
N TRP A 327 -25.56 -0.66 1.06
CA TRP A 327 -26.56 0.35 0.74
C TRP A 327 -27.01 0.30 -0.72
N GLN A 328 -26.07 0.12 -1.66
CA GLN A 328 -26.39 -0.04 -3.07
C GLN A 328 -27.37 -1.20 -3.32
N LYS A 329 -27.24 -2.30 -2.55
CA LYS A 329 -28.16 -3.45 -2.61
C LYS A 329 -29.53 -3.14 -1.98
N GLU A 330 -29.57 -2.33 -0.91
CA GLU A 330 -30.80 -2.02 -0.17
C GLU A 330 -31.59 -0.81 -0.69
N CYS A 331 -30.98 0.05 -1.51
CA CYS A 331 -31.57 1.28 -1.99
C CYS A 331 -31.21 1.53 -3.46
N SER A 332 -32.09 1.08 -4.36
CA SER A 332 -31.98 1.30 -5.81
C SER A 332 -32.91 2.38 -6.35
N LYS A 333 -33.71 3.02 -5.48
CA LYS A 333 -34.67 4.05 -5.87
C LYS A 333 -34.00 5.40 -6.16
N PRO A 334 -34.65 6.30 -6.90
CA PRO A 334 -34.27 7.72 -6.99
C PRO A 334 -33.80 8.31 -5.65
N GLY A 335 -32.67 9.00 -5.64
CA GLY A 335 -32.14 9.64 -4.42
C GLY A 335 -31.39 8.73 -3.43
N CYS A 336 -31.05 7.50 -3.83
CA CYS A 336 -30.24 6.58 -3.02
C CYS A 336 -28.72 6.75 -3.21
N LYS A 337 -28.23 7.69 -4.03
CA LYS A 337 -26.79 7.87 -4.20
C LYS A 337 -26.16 8.39 -2.90
N ALA A 338 -25.24 7.62 -2.32
CA ALA A 338 -24.46 8.06 -1.18
C ALA A 338 -23.44 9.12 -1.66
N MET A 339 -23.53 10.32 -1.11
CA MET A 339 -22.67 11.44 -1.49
C MET A 339 -21.68 11.70 -0.36
N PHE A 340 -20.40 11.42 -0.56
CA PHE A 340 -19.34 11.67 0.43
C PHE A 340 -18.45 12.84 0.00
N GLY A 341 -17.88 13.54 0.98
CA GLY A 341 -17.07 14.74 0.76
C GLY A 341 -15.76 14.62 1.51
N ASP A 342 -15.66 15.33 2.64
CA ASP A 342 -14.43 15.35 3.41
C ASP A 342 -14.13 14.00 4.06
N LEU A 343 -12.95 13.44 3.77
CA LEU A 343 -12.42 12.23 4.41
C LEU A 343 -11.10 12.52 5.16
N TYR A 344 -10.26 13.37 4.58
CA TYR A 344 -9.00 13.79 5.17
C TYR A 344 -8.73 15.28 4.99
N HIS A 345 -8.42 15.96 6.10
CA HIS A 345 -7.89 17.33 6.12
C HIS A 345 -6.82 17.45 7.18
N PRO A 346 -5.77 18.25 6.96
CA PRO A 346 -4.76 18.42 7.99
C PRO A 346 -5.31 19.20 9.19
N LYS A 347 -4.78 18.93 10.38
CA LYS A 347 -5.31 19.46 11.66
C LYS A 347 -5.38 21.00 11.70
N SER A 348 -4.57 21.74 10.93
CA SER A 348 -4.62 23.21 10.91
C SER A 348 -5.95 23.78 10.39
N TRP A 349 -6.77 22.99 9.71
CA TRP A 349 -8.06 23.42 9.17
C TRP A 349 -9.16 23.62 10.23
N ARG A 350 -8.86 23.44 11.54
CA ARG A 350 -9.68 23.73 12.73
C ARG A 350 -11.13 23.21 12.72
N SER A 351 -12.01 23.75 11.87
CA SER A 351 -13.44 23.41 11.76
C SER A 351 -13.74 21.99 11.28
N HIS A 352 -12.72 21.25 10.80
CA HIS A 352 -12.81 19.84 10.36
C HIS A 352 -11.68 19.00 10.97
N SER A 353 -11.21 19.36 12.17
CA SER A 353 -9.99 18.79 12.77
C SER A 353 -10.02 17.27 13.00
N THR A 354 -11.21 16.67 13.15
CA THR A 354 -11.37 15.20 13.28
C THR A 354 -10.98 14.44 12.02
N HIS A 355 -11.13 15.04 10.83
CA HIS A 355 -10.72 14.44 9.55
C HIS A 355 -9.22 14.25 9.42
N GLY A 356 -8.40 14.93 10.23
CA GLY A 356 -6.95 14.72 10.27
C GLY A 356 -6.55 13.35 10.81
N SER A 357 -7.48 12.62 11.42
CA SER A 357 -7.28 11.21 11.79
C SER A 357 -7.20 10.29 10.56
N GLY A 358 -7.83 10.65 9.44
CA GLY A 358 -8.06 9.73 8.32
C GLY A 358 -9.09 8.63 8.63
N GLU A 359 -9.96 8.82 9.62
CA GLU A 359 -10.99 7.86 10.03
C GLU A 359 -12.42 8.37 9.80
N CYS A 360 -12.57 9.66 9.58
CA CYS A 360 -13.86 10.34 9.56
C CYS A 360 -14.30 10.69 8.15
N ILE A 361 -15.62 10.79 7.96
CA ILE A 361 -16.25 10.93 6.64
C ILE A 361 -17.46 11.86 6.79
N ASP A 362 -17.55 12.86 5.93
CA ASP A 362 -18.72 13.73 5.82
C ASP A 362 -19.58 13.34 4.62
N LEU A 363 -20.82 12.93 4.91
CA LEU A 363 -21.79 12.47 3.92
C LEU A 363 -22.94 13.48 3.80
N ARG A 364 -23.46 13.72 2.60
CA ARG A 364 -24.73 14.43 2.48
C ARG A 364 -25.87 13.57 3.01
N PRO A 365 -26.90 14.18 3.62
CA PRO A 365 -28.15 13.48 3.87
C PRO A 365 -28.76 13.03 2.53
N PHE A 366 -29.64 12.03 2.57
CA PHE A 366 -30.21 11.44 1.36
C PHE A 366 -31.35 12.26 0.79
N ARG A 367 -31.47 12.21 -0.53
CA ARG A 367 -32.49 12.94 -1.30
C ARG A 367 -33.78 12.15 -1.38
N ALA A 368 -34.91 12.85 -1.43
CA ALA A 368 -36.23 12.24 -1.63
C ALA A 368 -36.38 11.68 -3.05
N ASN A 369 -35.83 12.39 -4.03
CA ASN A 369 -35.90 12.13 -5.47
C ASN A 369 -34.49 12.02 -6.09
N ASP A 370 -34.45 11.77 -7.39
CA ASP A 370 -33.28 11.66 -8.28
C ASP A 370 -32.74 13.02 -8.73
N ASP A 371 -32.82 14.07 -7.91
CA ASP A 371 -32.13 15.30 -8.27
C ASP A 371 -30.61 15.06 -8.22
N ASP A 372 -29.98 14.89 -9.38
CA ASP A 372 -28.55 14.55 -9.55
C ASP A 372 -27.60 15.70 -9.16
N THR A 373 -28.11 16.72 -8.47
CA THR A 373 -27.31 17.81 -7.94
C THR A 373 -26.45 17.35 -6.75
N THR A 374 -25.22 17.82 -6.72
CA THR A 374 -24.27 17.63 -5.62
C THR A 374 -24.34 18.74 -4.55
N ASN A 375 -25.27 19.69 -4.71
CA ASN A 375 -25.41 20.85 -3.82
C ASN A 375 -25.88 20.44 -2.42
N GLY A 376 -25.47 21.21 -1.41
CA GLY A 376 -25.78 20.94 -0.01
C GLY A 376 -27.28 20.71 0.26
N LEU A 377 -27.58 19.75 1.12
CA LEU A 377 -28.93 19.35 1.50
C LEU A 377 -29.07 19.44 3.02
N LYS A 378 -30.11 20.12 3.52
CA LYS A 378 -30.39 20.23 4.96
C LYS A 378 -31.57 19.36 5.36
N HIS A 379 -31.57 18.84 6.59
CA HIS A 379 -32.79 18.25 7.16
C HIS A 379 -33.91 19.30 7.22
N GLY A 380 -35.15 18.86 7.00
CA GLY A 380 -36.34 19.72 6.90
C GLY A 380 -36.63 20.28 5.50
N TRP A 381 -35.72 20.15 4.52
CA TRP A 381 -36.01 20.55 3.14
C TRP A 381 -36.93 19.54 2.45
N LYS A 382 -37.80 19.99 1.53
CA LYS A 382 -38.72 19.09 0.79
C LYS A 382 -38.02 17.96 0.03
N ARG A 383 -36.81 18.23 -0.47
CA ARG A 383 -35.98 17.28 -1.21
C ARG A 383 -35.16 16.34 -0.32
N TYR A 384 -35.25 16.45 1.01
CA TYR A 384 -34.58 15.57 1.96
C TYR A 384 -35.44 14.34 2.27
N SER A 385 -34.81 13.16 2.28
CA SER A 385 -35.43 11.93 2.74
C SER A 385 -34.92 11.56 4.12
N ARG A 386 -35.78 11.75 5.13
CA ARG A 386 -35.51 11.29 6.48
C ARG A 386 -35.35 9.78 6.54
N ASP A 387 -36.28 9.04 5.95
CA ASP A 387 -36.27 7.57 5.94
C ASP A 387 -34.94 7.00 5.40
N LYS A 388 -34.51 7.43 4.21
CA LYS A 388 -33.25 6.95 3.62
C LYS A 388 -32.05 7.32 4.49
N SER A 389 -32.03 8.54 5.04
CA SER A 389 -30.94 8.99 5.90
C SER A 389 -30.89 8.21 7.21
N GLU A 390 -32.03 7.93 7.83
CA GLU A 390 -32.12 7.12 9.04
C GLU A 390 -31.63 5.69 8.80
N ARG A 391 -32.07 5.07 7.70
CA ARG A 391 -31.64 3.71 7.30
C ARG A 391 -30.14 3.66 7.05
N PHE A 392 -29.59 4.65 6.34
CA PHE A 392 -28.15 4.69 6.08
C PHE A 392 -27.34 4.90 7.36
N ILE A 393 -27.78 5.78 8.27
CA ILE A 393 -27.13 5.99 9.57
C ILE A 393 -27.15 4.69 10.40
N LYS A 394 -28.24 3.93 10.37
CA LYS A 394 -28.29 2.60 11.02
C LYS A 394 -27.28 1.62 10.41
N LEU A 395 -27.00 1.68 9.10
CA LEU A 395 -25.92 0.90 8.48
C LEU A 395 -24.54 1.35 8.97
N LEU A 396 -24.31 2.67 9.06
CA LEU A 396 -23.06 3.22 9.61
C LEU A 396 -22.85 2.73 11.06
N GLU A 397 -23.89 2.74 11.89
CA GLU A 397 -23.82 2.25 13.27
C GLU A 397 -23.52 0.77 13.36
N LYS A 398 -24.16 -0.04 12.49
CA LYS A 398 -23.91 -1.48 12.41
C LYS A 398 -22.47 -1.78 11.97
N ALA A 399 -21.90 -0.93 11.12
CA ALA A 399 -20.53 -1.01 10.65
C ALA A 399 -19.46 -0.58 11.68
N GLY A 400 -19.87 -0.16 12.88
CA GLY A 400 -18.97 0.34 13.91
C GLY A 400 -18.72 1.86 13.86
N GLY A 401 -19.48 2.59 13.06
CA GLY A 401 -19.36 4.05 12.96
C GLY A 401 -19.61 4.74 14.30
N SER A 402 -18.60 5.46 14.80
CA SER A 402 -18.64 6.23 16.04
C SER A 402 -17.47 7.24 16.10
N PRO A 403 -17.70 8.51 16.49
CA PRO A 403 -19.00 9.12 16.73
C PRO A 403 -19.78 9.29 15.42
N ILE A 404 -21.11 9.47 15.55
CA ILE A 404 -21.96 9.91 14.44
C ILE A 404 -22.61 11.23 14.84
N TYR A 405 -22.45 12.26 14.01
CA TYR A 405 -23.11 13.56 14.21
C TYR A 405 -24.07 13.86 13.07
N PHE A 406 -25.34 14.09 13.43
CA PHE A 406 -26.36 14.59 12.50
C PHE A 406 -27.52 15.21 13.26
N ASN A 407 -27.98 16.39 12.86
CA ASN A 407 -28.86 17.20 13.70
C ASN A 407 -30.36 16.95 13.56
N ASP A 408 -30.83 16.08 12.65
CA ASP A 408 -32.28 15.77 12.52
C ASP A 408 -32.81 15.21 13.87
N PRO A 409 -33.75 15.91 14.55
CA PRO A 409 -34.24 15.52 15.87
C PRO A 409 -34.97 14.18 15.93
N VAL A 410 -35.49 13.68 14.80
CA VAL A 410 -36.14 12.36 14.74
C VAL A 410 -35.09 11.28 14.63
N ILE A 411 -34.09 11.45 13.78
CA ILE A 411 -33.01 10.47 13.61
C ILE A 411 -32.21 10.31 14.90
N LYS A 412 -31.85 11.41 15.58
CA LYS A 412 -31.15 11.34 16.88
C LYS A 412 -31.94 10.57 17.97
N ARG A 413 -33.26 10.45 17.84
CA ARG A 413 -34.09 9.66 18.77
C ARG A 413 -34.12 8.18 18.42
N ASN A 414 -33.84 7.84 17.16
CA ASN A 414 -33.97 6.48 16.61
C ASN A 414 -32.64 5.79 16.32
N THR A 415 -31.52 6.51 16.49
CA THR A 415 -30.17 6.04 16.18
C THR A 415 -29.16 6.59 17.20
N LYS A 416 -27.90 6.17 17.12
CA LYS A 416 -26.76 6.68 17.91
C LYS A 416 -26.23 8.04 17.47
N ALA A 417 -26.83 8.67 16.45
CA ALA A 417 -26.43 9.99 16.01
C ALA A 417 -26.65 11.03 17.11
N THR A 418 -25.67 11.91 17.31
CA THR A 418 -25.73 12.98 18.33
C THR A 418 -25.69 14.36 17.69
N HIS A 419 -26.10 15.37 18.47
CA HIS A 419 -26.09 16.76 18.01
C HIS A 419 -24.68 17.35 18.06
N MET A 420 -24.28 18.00 16.97
CA MET A 420 -23.10 18.85 16.92
C MET A 420 -23.40 20.08 16.06
N GLY A 421 -22.94 21.26 16.50
CA GLY A 421 -23.10 22.49 15.71
C GLY A 421 -22.59 22.32 14.28
N GLY A 422 -23.32 22.83 13.29
CA GLY A 422 -22.95 22.76 11.87
C GLY A 422 -23.39 21.51 11.10
N HIS A 423 -23.90 20.47 11.78
CA HIS A 423 -24.24 19.17 11.18
C HIS A 423 -25.71 19.04 10.75
N ASP A 424 -26.30 20.14 10.27
CA ASP A 424 -27.67 20.15 9.72
C ASP A 424 -27.72 19.69 8.26
N ASN A 425 -26.58 19.75 7.57
CA ASN A 425 -26.47 19.54 6.12
C ASN A 425 -25.50 18.42 5.70
N HIS A 426 -24.97 17.69 6.67
CA HIS A 426 -24.10 16.54 6.47
C HIS A 426 -24.13 15.65 7.71
N ILE A 427 -23.84 14.38 7.50
CA ILE A 427 -23.65 13.35 8.51
C ILE A 427 -22.14 13.20 8.66
N HIS A 428 -21.62 13.38 9.86
CA HIS A 428 -20.24 13.04 10.20
C HIS A 428 -20.21 11.65 10.82
N VAL A 429 -19.29 10.80 10.40
CA VAL A 429 -19.06 9.49 10.99
C VAL A 429 -17.58 9.18 11.00
N CYS A 430 -17.07 8.58 12.08
CA CYS A 430 -15.72 8.03 12.10
C CYS A 430 -15.75 6.51 12.25
N PHE A 431 -14.77 5.86 11.63
CA PHE A 431 -14.49 4.44 11.81
C PHE A 431 -13.10 4.32 12.42
N ASP A 432 -13.03 4.12 13.74
CA ASP A 432 -11.76 3.88 14.42
C ASP A 432 -11.07 2.67 13.79
N GLU A 433 -9.85 2.89 13.28
CA GLU A 433 -9.04 1.91 12.55
C GLU A 433 -8.79 0.63 13.34
N ASN A 434 -8.78 0.72 14.67
CA ASN A 434 -8.46 -0.39 15.57
C ASN A 434 -9.67 -0.92 16.34
N ALA A 435 -10.87 -0.37 16.13
CA ALA A 435 -12.06 -0.86 16.82
C ALA A 435 -12.49 -2.23 16.25
N ASP A 436 -12.77 -3.18 17.14
CA ASP A 436 -13.22 -4.53 16.77
C ASP A 436 -14.41 -4.51 15.79
N ALA A 437 -15.36 -3.59 15.99
CA ALA A 437 -16.52 -3.45 15.11
C ALA A 437 -16.14 -3.01 13.69
N THR A 438 -15.18 -2.08 13.54
CA THR A 438 -14.66 -1.63 12.25
C THR A 438 -13.92 -2.77 11.54
N MET A 439 -12.98 -3.42 12.24
CA MET A 439 -12.19 -4.52 11.69
C MET A 439 -13.08 -5.70 11.31
N LYS A 440 -14.06 -6.05 12.16
CA LYS A 440 -15.04 -7.09 11.87
C LYS A 440 -15.87 -6.75 10.63
N THR A 441 -16.36 -5.52 10.51
CA THR A 441 -17.12 -5.09 9.33
C THR A 441 -16.26 -5.14 8.07
N CYS A 442 -15.01 -4.69 8.15
CA CYS A 442 -14.08 -4.76 7.03
C CYS A 442 -13.89 -6.20 6.54
N LYS A 443 -13.65 -7.13 7.48
CA LYS A 443 -13.40 -8.55 7.19
C LYS A 443 -14.64 -9.29 6.71
N ASP A 444 -15.76 -9.15 7.43
CA ASP A 444 -16.94 -10.00 7.26
C ASP A 444 -18.04 -9.35 6.40
N GLY A 445 -18.00 -8.03 6.19
CA GLY A 445 -19.08 -7.26 5.57
C GLY A 445 -20.30 -7.01 6.49
N LEU A 446 -21.44 -6.63 5.89
CA LEU A 446 -22.68 -6.21 6.56
C LEU A 446 -23.94 -7.03 6.25
#